data_AF-A0A2I0K475-F1
#
_entry.id   AF-A0A2I0K475-F1
#
_cell.length_a   1.000
_cell.length_b   1.000
_cell.length_c   1.000
_cell.angle_alpha   90.00
_cell.angle_beta   90.00
_cell.angle_gamma   90.00
#
_symmetry.space_group_name_H-M   'P 1'
#
loop_
_entity.id
_entity.type
_entity.pdbx_description
1 polymer ?
#
loop_
_entity_poly.entity_id
_entity_poly.type
_entity_poly.pdbx_seq_one_letter_code
_entity_poly.pdbx_strand_id
1 'polypeptide(L)'
;MGSFALHSLSAAAPSPNFISRTSSSSPQPETTPPPPPAKPILEGAKPLPFAISIAIGLIVRFLIPKPVEVSPQAWQLLAIFLSTIAGLVLSPLPVGAWAFLGLTASIVTKTLAFSTAFSAFTNE
;
A
#
# COMPACT_ATOMS: atom_id res chain seq x y z
N MET A 1 -6.17 -73.71 -17.88
CA MET A 1 -6.53 -72.27 -17.97
C MET A 1 -7.61 -71.98 -16.91
N GLY A 2 -7.43 -70.97 -16.06
CA GLY A 2 -8.41 -70.51 -15.06
C GLY A 2 -7.99 -70.83 -13.62
N SER A 3 -7.08 -70.05 -13.02
CA SER A 3 -7.30 -68.78 -12.29
C SER A 3 -7.90 -69.01 -10.90
N PHE A 4 -6.98 -69.17 -9.95
CA PHE A 4 -7.17 -69.31 -8.50
C PHE A 4 -7.31 -67.94 -7.81
N ALA A 5 -8.06 -67.96 -6.70
CA ALA A 5 -7.83 -67.23 -5.46
C ALA A 5 -8.03 -65.70 -5.41
N LEU A 6 -9.17 -65.34 -4.83
CA LEU A 6 -9.29 -64.23 -3.89
C LEU A 6 -8.32 -64.43 -2.71
N HIS A 7 -7.76 -63.35 -2.17
CA HIS A 7 -7.36 -63.05 -0.77
C HIS A 7 -6.55 -61.74 -0.84
N SER A 8 -7.15 -60.56 -0.68
CA SER A 8 -7.48 -59.88 0.58
C SER A 8 -6.26 -59.51 1.44
N LEU A 9 -6.21 -58.22 1.80
CA LEU A 9 -5.26 -57.46 2.63
C LEU A 9 -3.97 -56.93 1.96
N SER A 10 -4.07 -55.73 1.39
CA SER A 10 -2.93 -54.80 1.25
C SER A 10 -3.15 -53.63 2.21
N ALA A 11 -2.42 -53.66 3.32
CA ALA A 11 -2.30 -52.57 4.27
C ALA A 11 -0.85 -52.04 4.20
N ALA A 12 -0.67 -50.80 3.76
CA ALA A 12 0.45 -49.92 4.13
C ALA A 12 0.35 -48.56 3.39
N ALA A 13 -0.12 -47.52 4.09
CA ALA A 13 0.32 -46.14 3.86
C ALA A 13 1.70 -45.96 4.56
N PRO A 14 2.54 -44.91 4.31
CA PRO A 14 2.22 -43.60 3.74
C PRO A 14 3.18 -43.09 2.63
N SER A 15 2.72 -42.09 1.88
CA SER A 15 3.55 -41.21 1.05
C SER A 15 4.44 -40.34 1.95
N PRO A 16 5.74 -40.20 1.65
CA PRO A 16 6.20 -38.89 1.18
C PRO A 16 7.44 -38.98 0.27
N ASN A 17 7.47 -38.22 -0.82
CA ASN A 17 8.74 -37.74 -1.38
C ASN A 17 8.44 -36.46 -2.17
N PHE A 18 8.42 -35.35 -1.44
CA PHE A 18 8.48 -34.01 -2.02
C PHE A 18 9.85 -33.90 -2.70
N ILE A 19 9.87 -34.06 -4.03
CA ILE A 19 11.06 -33.80 -4.83
C ILE A 19 11.39 -32.32 -4.64
N SER A 20 12.45 -32.07 -3.88
CA SER A 20 13.18 -30.82 -3.85
C SER A 20 13.55 -30.46 -5.27
N ARG A 21 12.77 -29.57 -5.89
CA ARG A 21 13.17 -28.86 -7.10
C ARG A 21 14.22 -27.85 -6.67
N THR A 22 15.46 -28.33 -6.51
CA THR A 22 16.64 -27.49 -6.54
C THR A 22 16.72 -26.92 -7.96
N SER A 23 16.20 -25.71 -8.13
CA SER A 23 16.43 -24.94 -9.34
C SER A 23 17.92 -24.63 -9.42
N SER A 24 18.63 -25.43 -10.22
CA SER A 24 19.98 -25.14 -10.69
C SER A 24 19.92 -23.93 -11.63
N SER A 25 20.06 -22.72 -11.08
CA SER A 25 20.35 -21.55 -11.91
C SER A 25 21.80 -21.65 -12.38
N SER A 26 21.98 -22.01 -13.65
CA SER A 26 23.26 -21.87 -14.35
C SER A 26 23.68 -20.38 -14.38
N PRO A 27 24.98 -20.04 -14.34
CA PRO A 27 25.43 -18.67 -14.60
C PRO A 27 25.21 -18.37 -16.09
N GLN A 28 24.27 -17.50 -16.44
CA GLN A 28 24.22 -16.93 -17.79
C GLN A 28 25.35 -15.91 -17.94
N PRO A 29 26.13 -15.94 -19.04
CA PRO A 29 26.97 -14.83 -19.45
C PRO A 29 26.08 -13.62 -19.73
N GLU A 30 26.26 -12.56 -18.96
CA GLU A 30 25.62 -11.26 -19.17
C GLU A 30 26.16 -10.61 -20.47
N THR A 31 25.52 -10.86 -21.61
CA THR A 31 25.51 -9.88 -22.69
C THR A 31 24.42 -8.86 -22.40
N THR A 32 24.73 -7.95 -21.48
CA THR A 32 23.88 -6.82 -21.09
C THR A 32 23.77 -5.85 -22.27
N PRO A 33 22.59 -5.64 -22.89
CA PRO A 33 22.37 -4.45 -23.71
C PRO A 33 22.56 -3.21 -22.82
N PRO A 34 23.22 -2.13 -23.30
CA PRO A 34 23.51 -0.97 -22.48
C PRO A 34 22.21 -0.42 -21.87
N PRO A 35 22.18 -0.10 -20.56
CA PRO A 35 21.00 0.44 -19.91
C PRO A 35 20.57 1.73 -20.64
N PRO A 36 19.26 1.94 -20.90
CA PRO A 36 18.75 3.19 -21.42
C PRO A 36 19.24 4.36 -20.57
N PRO A 37 19.53 5.55 -21.15
CA PRO A 37 19.99 6.70 -20.40
C PRO A 37 18.99 7.00 -19.28
N ALA A 38 19.47 6.94 -18.04
CA ALA A 38 18.71 7.29 -16.86
C ALA A 38 18.22 8.73 -17.02
N LYS A 39 16.93 8.89 -17.30
CA LYS A 39 16.28 10.21 -17.24
C LYS A 39 16.57 10.79 -15.86
N PRO A 40 16.87 12.10 -15.74
CA PRO A 40 17.12 12.69 -14.44
C PRO A 40 15.93 12.38 -13.53
N ILE A 41 16.17 11.64 -12.45
CA ILE A 41 15.18 11.22 -11.45
C ILE A 41 14.60 12.44 -10.67
N LEU A 42 15.04 13.64 -11.05
CA LEU A 42 14.72 14.93 -10.47
C LEU A 42 13.85 15.77 -11.41
N GLU A 43 12.89 15.17 -12.12
CA GLU A 43 11.77 15.96 -12.65
C GLU A 43 10.92 16.36 -11.44
N GLY A 44 11.24 17.53 -10.90
CA GLY A 44 10.71 18.06 -9.65
C GLY A 44 9.19 17.91 -9.61
N ALA A 45 8.71 17.32 -8.52
CA ALA A 45 7.30 17.17 -8.19
C ALA A 45 6.52 18.37 -8.69
N LYS A 46 5.57 18.16 -9.61
CA LYS A 46 4.75 19.24 -10.18
C LYS A 46 4.16 20.02 -8.99
N PRO A 47 4.68 21.21 -8.63
CA PRO A 47 4.31 21.85 -7.37
C PRO A 47 2.86 22.35 -7.43
N LEU A 48 2.40 22.60 -8.67
CA LEU A 48 1.05 23.04 -8.98
C LEU A 48 -0.03 22.03 -8.53
N PRO A 49 -0.03 20.75 -8.93
CA PRO A 49 -0.99 19.78 -8.42
C PRO A 49 -0.88 19.53 -6.92
N PHE A 50 0.31 19.59 -6.33
CA PHE A 50 0.46 19.49 -4.87
C PHE A 50 -0.25 20.65 -4.16
N ALA A 51 -0.04 21.89 -4.61
CA ALA A 51 -0.69 23.07 -4.06
C ALA A 51 -2.22 23.01 -4.23
N ILE A 52 -2.72 22.50 -5.36
CA ILE A 52 -4.16 22.33 -5.61
C ILE A 52 -4.77 21.35 -4.60
N SER A 53 -4.12 20.20 -4.35
CA SER A 53 -4.62 19.22 -3.37
C SER A 53 -4.69 19.80 -1.95
N ILE A 54 -3.66 20.52 -1.52
CA ILE A 54 -3.65 21.22 -0.22
C ILE A 54 -4.75 22.30 -0.18
N ALA A 55 -4.91 23.06 -1.27
CA ALA A 55 -5.92 24.10 -1.36
C ALA A 55 -7.34 23.53 -1.23
N ILE A 56 -7.65 22.36 -1.80
CA ILE A 56 -8.95 21.70 -1.63
C ILE A 56 -9.23 21.41 -0.16
N GLY A 57 -8.26 20.85 0.58
CA GLY A 57 -8.40 20.60 2.02
C GLY A 57 -8.62 21.88 2.83
N LEU A 58 -7.90 22.95 2.50
CA LEU A 58 -8.06 24.25 3.15
C LEU A 58 -9.41 24.89 2.83
N ILE A 59 -9.88 24.81 1.58
CA ILE A 59 -11.18 25.31 1.13
C ILE A 59 -12.30 24.61 1.89
N VAL A 60 -12.27 23.28 1.99
CA VAL A 60 -13.27 22.51 2.74
C VAL A 60 -13.26 22.90 4.22
N ARG A 61 -12.10 23.19 4.79
CA ARG A 61 -11.99 23.58 6.20
C ARG A 61 -12.43 25.02 6.50
N PHE A 62 -12.11 25.96 5.62
CA PHE A 62 -12.32 27.40 5.85
C PHE A 62 -13.55 27.99 5.14
N LEU A 63 -13.90 27.52 3.94
CA LEU A 63 -15.05 28.05 3.20
C LEU A 63 -16.35 27.35 3.55
N ILE A 64 -16.32 26.09 3.99
CA ILE A 64 -17.53 25.34 4.34
C ILE A 64 -17.74 25.46 5.86
N PRO A 65 -18.81 26.15 6.32
CA PRO A 65 -19.11 26.29 7.73
C PRO A 65 -19.34 24.91 8.36
N LYS A 66 -18.74 24.70 9.52
CA LYS A 66 -18.95 23.50 10.33
C LYS A 66 -20.45 23.29 10.61
N PRO A 67 -21.02 22.11 10.29
CA PRO A 67 -22.35 21.74 10.78
C PRO A 67 -22.37 21.65 12.31
N VAL A 68 -23.52 21.94 12.93
CA VAL A 68 -23.61 22.00 14.40
C VAL A 68 -23.42 20.61 15.02
N GLU A 69 -23.83 19.56 14.30
CA GLU A 69 -23.80 18.16 14.74
C GLU A 69 -22.39 17.54 14.70
N VAL A 70 -21.45 18.10 13.94
CA VAL A 70 -20.10 17.51 13.80
C VAL A 70 -19.11 18.13 14.78
N SER A 71 -18.30 17.29 15.44
CA SER A 71 -17.26 17.81 16.34
C SER A 71 -16.21 18.58 15.52
N PRO A 72 -15.59 19.64 16.09
CA PRO A 72 -14.52 20.37 15.41
C PRO A 72 -13.35 19.47 15.00
N GLN A 73 -13.08 18.41 15.77
CA GLN A 73 -12.04 17.42 15.50
C GLN A 73 -12.39 16.56 14.28
N ALA A 74 -13.59 15.99 14.24
CA ALA A 74 -14.04 15.19 13.10
C ALA A 74 -14.02 15.99 11.79
N TRP A 75 -14.38 17.28 11.85
CA TRP A 75 -14.33 18.17 10.70
C TRP A 75 -12.91 18.37 10.15
N GLN A 76 -11.89 18.44 11.00
CA GLN A 76 -10.50 18.56 10.52
C GLN A 76 -10.02 17.26 9.87
N LEU A 77 -10.38 16.12 10.45
CA LEU A 77 -10.01 14.80 9.94
C LEU A 77 -10.59 14.58 8.54
N LEU A 78 -11.86 14.97 8.35
CA LEU A 78 -12.51 14.96 7.05
C LEU A 78 -11.75 15.83 6.04
N ALA A 79 -11.35 17.04 6.42
CA ALA A 79 -10.58 17.92 5.53
C ALA A 79 -9.21 17.34 5.15
N ILE A 80 -8.51 16.72 6.10
CA ILE A 80 -7.21 16.04 5.85
C ILE A 80 -7.41 14.83 4.94
N PHE A 81 -8.47 14.06 5.16
CA PHE A 81 -8.82 12.92 4.31
C PHE A 81 -9.11 13.37 2.87
N LEU A 82 -9.95 14.39 2.69
CA LEU A 82 -10.25 14.94 1.36
C LEU A 82 -9.01 15.48 0.65
N SER A 83 -8.15 16.20 1.37
CA SER A 83 -6.86 16.68 0.87
C SER A 83 -5.98 15.52 0.38
N THR A 84 -5.94 14.42 1.14
CA THR A 84 -5.16 13.23 0.80
C THR A 84 -5.74 12.51 -0.42
N ILE A 85 -7.06 12.35 -0.51
CA ILE A 85 -7.72 11.75 -1.68
C ILE A 85 -7.49 12.61 -2.93
N ALA A 86 -7.65 13.93 -2.83
CA ALA A 86 -7.33 14.85 -3.93
C ALA A 86 -5.86 14.73 -4.34
N GLY A 87 -4.95 14.59 -3.36
CA GLY A 87 -3.54 14.31 -3.58
C GLY A 87 -3.26 13.03 -4.37
N LEU A 88 -3.92 11.94 -3.98
CA LEU A 88 -3.80 10.65 -4.66
C LEU A 88 -4.35 10.71 -6.09
N VAL A 89 -5.47 11.39 -6.31
CA VAL A 89 -6.07 11.55 -7.65
C VAL A 89 -5.15 12.35 -8.58
N LEU A 90 -4.55 13.43 -8.08
CA LEU A 90 -3.61 14.25 -8.86
C LEU A 90 -2.24 13.57 -9.03
N SER A 91 -1.93 12.56 -8.20
CA SER A 91 -0.70 11.76 -8.22
C SER A 91 0.60 12.57 -8.42
N PRO A 92 0.82 13.72 -7.75
CA PRO A 92 2.07 14.47 -7.91
C PRO A 92 3.26 13.84 -7.17
N LEU A 93 2.98 12.88 -6.27
CA LEU A 93 3.94 12.16 -5.44
C LEU A 93 3.52 10.68 -5.33
N PRO A 94 4.46 9.76 -5.00
CA PRO A 94 4.16 8.36 -4.77
C PRO A 94 3.07 8.16 -3.70
N VAL A 95 2.27 7.10 -3.82
CA VAL A 95 1.14 6.79 -2.91
C VAL A 95 1.60 6.76 -1.44
N GLY A 96 2.77 6.18 -1.17
CA GLY A 96 3.34 6.16 0.19
C GLY A 96 3.62 7.55 0.77
N ALA A 97 4.10 8.49 -0.04
CA ALA A 97 4.38 9.85 0.42
C ALA A 97 3.09 10.57 0.84
N TRP A 98 2.00 10.39 0.10
CA TRP A 98 0.69 10.91 0.48
C TRP A 98 0.16 10.31 1.77
N ALA A 99 0.35 8.99 1.97
CA ALA A 99 -0.04 8.33 3.22
C ALA A 99 0.72 8.90 4.42
N PHE A 100 2.05 9.08 4.30
CA PHE A 100 2.86 9.71 5.35
C PHE A 100 2.49 11.17 5.59
N LEU A 101 2.19 11.95 4.55
CA LEU A 101 1.72 13.33 4.70
C LEU A 101 0.37 13.39 5.41
N GLY A 102 -0.60 12.55 5.06
CA GLY A 102 -1.89 12.48 5.74
C GLY A 102 -1.77 12.09 7.21
N LEU A 103 -0.91 11.09 7.51
CA LEU A 103 -0.61 10.67 8.88
C LEU A 103 0.08 11.77 9.69
N THR A 104 1.09 12.42 9.11
CA THR A 104 1.82 13.51 9.75
C THR A 104 0.89 14.69 10.00
N ALA A 105 0.08 15.07 8.99
CA ALA A 105 -0.88 16.14 9.10
C ALA A 105 -1.88 15.88 10.23
N SER A 106 -2.44 14.68 10.32
CA SER A 106 -3.42 14.31 11.36
C SER A 106 -2.85 14.32 12.78
N ILE A 107 -1.57 14.01 12.96
CA ILE A 107 -0.86 14.13 14.26
C ILE A 107 -0.55 15.61 14.56
N VAL A 108 -0.03 16.36 13.58
CA VAL A 108 0.36 17.78 13.75
C VAL A 108 -0.85 18.66 14.05
N THR A 109 -1.99 18.43 13.39
CA THR A 109 -3.25 19.13 13.68
C THR A 109 -3.90 18.66 14.98
N LYS A 110 -3.28 17.71 15.70
CA LYS A 110 -3.81 17.06 16.91
C LYS A 110 -5.21 16.49 16.69
N THR A 111 -5.52 16.10 15.45
CA THR A 111 -6.82 15.52 15.15
C THR A 111 -6.88 14.05 15.53
N LEU A 112 -5.75 13.34 15.45
CA LEU A 112 -5.57 12.03 16.07
C LEU A 112 -4.41 12.07 17.07
N ALA A 113 -4.54 11.32 18.16
CA ALA A 113 -3.41 11.05 19.05
C ALA A 113 -2.40 10.15 18.33
N PHE A 114 -1.11 10.32 18.63
CA PHE A 114 -0.04 9.52 18.05
C PHE A 114 -0.31 8.01 18.19
N SER A 115 -0.70 7.56 19.38
CA SER A 115 -1.07 6.15 19.62
C SER A 115 -2.16 5.66 18.67
N THR A 116 -3.26 6.42 18.52
CA THR A 116 -4.37 6.08 17.62
C THR A 116 -3.94 6.05 16.15
N ALA A 117 -3.04 6.95 15.77
CA ALA A 117 -2.52 7.02 14.40
C ALA A 117 -1.72 5.77 14.01
N PHE A 118 -0.98 5.17 14.95
CA PHE A 118 -0.22 3.93 14.73
C PHE A 118 -0.97 2.65 15.10
N SER A 119 -2.12 2.75 15.78
CA SER A 119 -2.97 1.60 16.12
C SER A 119 -3.43 0.83 14.87
N ALA A 120 -3.55 1.52 13.74
CA ALA A 120 -3.93 0.93 12.46
C ALA A 120 -2.89 -0.07 11.91
N PHE A 121 -1.62 0.00 12.33
CA PHE A 121 -0.58 -0.95 11.94
C PHE A 121 -0.52 -2.19 12.83
N THR A 122 -1.25 -2.20 13.94
CA THR A 122 -1.26 -3.29 14.92
C THR A 122 -2.61 -4.01 14.98
N ASN A 123 -3.51 -3.71 14.04
CA ASN A 123 -4.85 -4.28 13.98
C ASN A 123 -4.86 -5.52 13.09
N GLU A 124 -4.32 -6.61 13.63
CA GLU A 124 -4.31 -7.95 13.03
C GLU A 124 -4.74 -8.99 14.08
#